data_AF-A0A1D1VS24-F1
#
_entry.id   AF-A0A1D1VS24-F1
#
_cell.length_a   1.000
_cell.length_b   1.000
_cell.length_c   1.000
_cell.angle_alpha   90.00
_cell.angle_beta   90.00
_cell.angle_gamma   90.00
#
_symmetry.space_group_name_H-M   'P 1'
#
loop_
_entity.id
_entity.type
_entity.pdbx_description
1 polymer ?
#
loop_
_entity_poly.entity_id
_entity_poly.type
_entity_poly.pdbx_seq_one_letter_code
_entity_poly.pdbx_strand_id
1 'polypeptide(L)'
;MTIEWLAENALAILVTWRSGSMGGHAVADVLFGDVNPSGKLPMSFPRNVGQIPVHYDHKNTGRPIDKASGSLTERYRYLNTPNSPLYPFGFGLSYRTFVVEHLQLYVPTVAADQDVRLAVTVRNAEQRDGQEVVQVHDDWRWKVEAGVFEIYVGGNSDASLKATLTVANTLREPVEHPAASPA
;
A
#
# COMPACT_ATOMS: atom_id res chain seq x y z
N MET A 1 -11.89 -2.96 -12.62
CA MET A 1 -11.46 -4.31 -13.01
C MET A 1 -11.82 -5.27 -11.90
N THR A 2 -12.51 -6.37 -12.20
CA THR A 2 -12.97 -7.39 -11.23
C THR A 2 -12.48 -8.75 -11.72
N ILE A 3 -11.65 -9.43 -10.94
CA ILE A 3 -10.93 -10.64 -11.38
C ILE A 3 -10.97 -11.77 -10.32
N GLU A 4 -12.02 -11.81 -9.51
CA GLU A 4 -12.15 -12.75 -8.39
C GLU A 4 -12.01 -14.22 -8.82
N TRP A 5 -12.70 -14.62 -9.90
CA TRP A 5 -12.56 -15.98 -10.44
C TRP A 5 -11.13 -16.31 -10.85
N LEU A 6 -10.41 -15.38 -11.51
CA LEU A 6 -9.01 -15.63 -11.89
C LEU A 6 -8.12 -15.79 -10.66
N ALA A 7 -8.33 -14.99 -9.62
CA ALA A 7 -7.57 -15.07 -8.37
C ALA A 7 -7.74 -16.43 -7.67
N GLU A 8 -8.89 -17.08 -7.82
CA GLU A 8 -9.17 -18.39 -7.24
C GLU A 8 -8.66 -19.57 -8.10
N ASN A 9 -8.57 -19.38 -9.43
CA ASN A 9 -8.36 -20.48 -10.37
C ASN A 9 -7.00 -20.45 -11.07
N ALA A 10 -6.29 -19.33 -11.07
CA ALA A 10 -4.97 -19.20 -11.68
C ALA A 10 -3.84 -19.39 -10.65
N LEU A 11 -2.78 -20.10 -11.04
CA LEU A 11 -1.58 -20.25 -10.19
C LEU A 11 -0.77 -18.96 -10.07
N ALA A 12 -0.82 -18.11 -11.09
CA ALA A 12 -0.13 -16.82 -11.13
C ALA A 12 -0.90 -15.83 -12.01
N ILE A 13 -0.84 -14.54 -11.64
CA ILE A 13 -1.44 -13.44 -12.38
C ILE A 13 -0.42 -12.32 -12.49
N LEU A 14 -0.12 -11.89 -13.72
CA LEU A 14 0.73 -10.73 -13.99
C LEU A 14 -0.11 -9.64 -14.65
N VAL A 15 -0.25 -8.48 -13.99
CA VAL A 15 -0.98 -7.33 -14.52
C VAL A 15 0.00 -6.43 -15.26
N THR A 16 -0.12 -6.40 -16.59
CA THR A 16 0.83 -5.71 -17.47
C THR A 16 0.32 -4.36 -17.97
N TRP A 17 -0.95 -4.06 -17.73
CA TRP A 17 -1.64 -2.85 -18.22
C TRP A 17 -1.49 -2.70 -19.74
N ARG A 18 -1.17 -1.49 -20.22
CA ARG A 18 -0.81 -1.21 -21.60
C ARG A 18 0.68 -0.90 -21.69
N SER A 19 1.50 -1.93 -21.84
CA SER A 19 2.97 -1.86 -21.73
C SER A 19 3.70 -1.26 -22.94
N GLY A 20 2.99 -0.58 -23.86
CA GLY A 20 3.58 0.07 -25.04
C GLY A 20 4.12 -0.89 -26.10
N SER A 21 4.93 -0.35 -27.03
CA SER A 21 5.48 -1.09 -28.18
C SER A 21 6.45 -2.20 -27.80
N MET A 22 7.21 -2.03 -26.73
CA MET A 22 8.14 -3.04 -26.18
C MET A 22 7.49 -3.93 -25.12
N GLY A 23 6.16 -3.91 -25.00
CA GLY A 23 5.43 -4.63 -23.97
C GLY A 23 5.67 -6.14 -23.98
N GLY A 24 5.76 -6.76 -25.17
CA GLY A 24 6.04 -8.19 -25.29
C GLY A 24 7.38 -8.59 -24.70
N HIS A 25 8.43 -7.78 -24.96
CA HIS A 25 9.76 -8.00 -24.39
C HIS A 25 9.74 -7.82 -22.88
N ALA A 26 9.17 -6.71 -22.38
CA ALA A 26 9.10 -6.45 -20.95
C ALA A 26 8.33 -7.54 -20.18
N VAL A 27 7.27 -8.09 -20.77
CA VAL A 27 6.52 -9.20 -20.17
C VAL A 27 7.34 -10.49 -20.18
N ALA A 28 8.06 -10.78 -21.27
CA ALA A 28 8.95 -11.94 -21.33
C ALA A 28 10.06 -11.87 -20.27
N ASP A 29 10.73 -10.73 -20.14
CA ASP A 29 11.80 -10.51 -19.15
C ASP A 29 11.30 -10.81 -17.73
N VAL A 30 10.06 -10.42 -17.41
CA VAL A 30 9.44 -10.74 -16.11
C VAL A 30 9.11 -12.22 -16.00
N LEU A 31 8.45 -12.82 -17.00
CA LEU A 31 8.03 -14.23 -16.94
C LEU A 31 9.21 -15.21 -16.86
N PHE A 32 10.33 -14.91 -17.51
CA PHE A 32 11.55 -15.72 -17.46
C PHE A 32 12.47 -15.35 -16.28
N GLY A 33 12.14 -14.30 -15.53
CA GLY A 33 12.86 -13.89 -14.33
C GLY A 33 14.16 -13.15 -14.58
N ASP A 34 14.39 -12.69 -15.82
CA ASP A 34 15.46 -11.74 -16.17
C ASP A 34 15.26 -10.42 -15.42
N VAL A 35 13.99 -10.04 -15.19
CA VAL A 35 13.59 -8.92 -14.34
C VAL A 35 12.65 -9.40 -13.23
N ASN A 36 12.96 -9.05 -11.99
CA ASN A 36 12.08 -9.31 -10.85
C ASN A 36 10.89 -8.32 -10.85
N PRO A 37 9.62 -8.77 -10.79
CA PRO A 37 8.48 -7.86 -10.69
C PRO A 37 8.55 -7.04 -9.39
N SER A 38 8.43 -5.71 -9.54
CA SER A 38 8.45 -4.75 -8.43
C SER A 38 7.26 -3.78 -8.42
N GLY A 39 6.35 -3.90 -9.40
CA GLY A 39 5.18 -3.02 -9.51
C GLY A 39 4.17 -3.23 -8.39
N LYS A 40 3.63 -2.13 -7.85
CA LYS A 40 2.54 -2.11 -6.86
C LYS A 40 1.28 -1.46 -7.42
N LEU A 41 0.12 -1.92 -6.98
CA LEU A 41 -1.17 -1.42 -7.45
C LEU A 41 -1.38 0.05 -7.04
N PRO A 42 -1.64 0.98 -7.99
CA PRO A 42 -1.99 2.36 -7.67
C PRO A 42 -3.47 2.54 -7.30
N MET A 43 -4.29 1.48 -7.42
CA MET A 43 -5.70 1.47 -7.08
C MET A 43 -6.13 0.11 -6.52
N SER A 44 -7.09 0.11 -5.61
CA SER A 44 -7.68 -1.14 -5.09
C SER A 44 -8.50 -1.84 -6.18
N PHE A 45 -8.37 -3.15 -6.31
CA PHE A 45 -9.22 -3.96 -7.19
C PHE A 45 -10.45 -4.45 -6.42
N PRO A 46 -11.66 -4.08 -6.85
CA PRO A 46 -12.87 -4.64 -6.26
C PRO A 46 -13.00 -6.14 -6.56
N ARG A 47 -13.66 -6.86 -5.66
CA ARG A 47 -14.13 -8.23 -5.86
C ARG A 47 -15.19 -8.27 -6.96
N ASN A 48 -16.16 -7.37 -6.87
CA ASN A 48 -17.24 -7.21 -7.83
C ASN A 48 -17.62 -5.74 -8.02
N VAL A 49 -18.37 -5.44 -9.09
CA VAL A 49 -18.74 -4.07 -9.46
C VAL A 49 -19.59 -3.36 -8.40
N GLY A 50 -20.34 -4.11 -7.58
CA GLY A 50 -21.17 -3.58 -6.49
C GLY A 50 -20.37 -2.99 -5.33
N GLN A 51 -19.06 -3.24 -5.26
CA GLN A 51 -18.18 -2.61 -4.28
C GLN A 51 -17.70 -1.21 -4.69
N ILE A 52 -17.93 -0.79 -5.93
CA ILE A 52 -17.44 0.50 -6.41
C ILE A 52 -18.30 1.63 -5.79
N PRO A 53 -17.71 2.67 -5.19
CA PRO A 53 -16.26 2.94 -5.08
C PRO A 53 -15.57 2.17 -3.95
N VAL A 54 -14.40 1.59 -4.24
CA VAL A 54 -13.49 1.00 -3.23
C VAL A 54 -12.12 1.65 -3.32
N HIS A 55 -11.65 2.21 -2.20
CA HIS A 55 -10.39 2.92 -2.12
C HIS A 55 -9.82 2.80 -0.70
N TYR A 56 -8.50 2.92 -0.55
CA TYR A 56 -7.82 2.66 0.73
C TYR A 56 -8.02 3.79 1.74
N ASP A 57 -8.22 5.00 1.23
CA ASP A 57 -8.39 6.27 1.94
C ASP A 57 -9.85 6.57 2.31
N HIS A 58 -10.64 5.55 2.62
CA HIS A 58 -12.02 5.73 3.05
C HIS A 58 -12.12 6.09 4.54
N LYS A 59 -13.18 6.83 4.91
CA LYS A 59 -13.46 7.17 6.31
C LYS A 59 -13.86 5.92 7.09
N ASN A 60 -13.51 5.88 8.37
CA ASN A 60 -13.82 4.75 9.27
C ASN A 60 -15.33 4.50 9.49
N THR A 61 -16.21 5.43 9.06
CA THR A 61 -17.67 5.42 9.27
C THR A 61 -18.09 5.49 10.74
N GLY A 62 -19.39 5.65 11.02
CA GLY A 62 -19.92 5.62 12.39
C GLY A 62 -20.00 4.22 13.00
N ARG A 63 -19.92 3.16 12.18
CA ARG A 63 -20.02 1.75 12.61
C ARG A 63 -19.05 0.86 11.81
N PRO A 64 -17.73 1.05 11.97
CA PRO A 64 -16.74 0.25 11.27
C PRO A 64 -16.87 -1.23 11.60
N ILE A 65 -16.45 -2.08 10.67
CA ILE A 65 -16.18 -3.48 10.95
C ILE A 65 -15.02 -3.54 11.93
N ASP A 66 -15.27 -4.10 13.10
CA ASP A 66 -14.24 -4.34 14.08
C ASP A 66 -13.39 -5.53 13.64
N LYS A 67 -12.15 -5.25 13.22
CA LYS A 67 -11.20 -6.27 12.76
C LYS A 67 -10.74 -7.19 13.90
N ALA A 68 -10.82 -6.75 15.15
CA ALA A 68 -10.36 -7.53 16.31
C ALA A 68 -11.45 -8.49 16.81
N SER A 69 -12.69 -8.02 16.94
CA SER A 69 -13.81 -8.90 17.36
C SER A 69 -14.41 -9.71 16.22
N GLY A 70 -14.18 -9.30 14.97
CA GLY A 70 -14.85 -9.88 13.80
C GLY A 70 -16.36 -9.68 13.81
N SER A 71 -16.89 -8.83 14.69
CA SER A 71 -18.34 -8.64 14.84
C SER A 71 -18.93 -7.96 13.62
N LEU A 72 -19.83 -8.68 12.96
CA LEU A 72 -20.51 -8.26 11.74
C LEU A 72 -21.93 -7.70 12.01
N THR A 73 -22.35 -7.69 13.28
CA THR A 73 -23.69 -7.25 13.70
C THR A 73 -23.77 -5.72 13.70
N GLU A 74 -24.79 -5.19 13.04
CA GLU A 74 -25.06 -3.74 12.91
C GLU A 74 -23.87 -2.89 12.38
N ARG A 75 -23.00 -3.47 11.56
CA ARG A 75 -21.89 -2.77 10.90
C ARG A 75 -22.27 -2.35 9.48
N TYR A 76 -21.60 -1.31 8.96
CA TYR A 76 -21.73 -0.98 7.53
C TYR A 76 -20.96 -1.98 6.69
N ARG A 77 -21.67 -2.98 6.16
CA ARG A 77 -21.08 -4.07 5.40
C ARG A 77 -21.99 -4.63 4.31
N TYR A 78 -21.38 -5.34 3.39
CA TYR A 78 -22.11 -6.18 2.46
C TYR A 78 -22.54 -7.50 3.13
N LEU A 79 -23.65 -8.06 2.65
CA LEU A 79 -24.18 -9.33 3.14
C LEU A 79 -23.52 -10.54 2.48
N ASN A 80 -23.21 -10.41 1.19
CA ASN A 80 -22.81 -11.51 0.30
C ASN A 80 -21.35 -11.40 -0.19
N THR A 81 -20.61 -10.41 0.26
CA THR A 81 -19.18 -10.25 -0.09
C THR A 81 -18.44 -9.58 1.08
N PRO A 82 -17.14 -9.82 1.26
CA PRO A 82 -16.33 -9.04 2.21
C PRO A 82 -16.31 -7.54 1.84
N ASN A 83 -16.12 -6.65 2.81
CA ASN A 83 -15.87 -5.24 2.52
C ASN A 83 -14.47 -4.97 1.96
N SER A 84 -13.50 -5.86 2.23
CA SER A 84 -12.13 -5.71 1.74
C SER A 84 -12.08 -5.83 0.22
N PRO A 85 -11.20 -5.06 -0.47
CA PRO A 85 -10.93 -5.28 -1.88
C PRO A 85 -10.35 -6.68 -2.11
N LEU A 86 -10.36 -7.13 -3.37
CA LEU A 86 -9.68 -8.37 -3.77
C LEU A 86 -8.15 -8.19 -3.65
N TYR A 87 -7.65 -7.08 -4.17
CA TYR A 87 -6.26 -6.64 -4.01
C TYR A 87 -6.24 -5.19 -3.55
N PRO A 88 -5.62 -4.86 -2.40
CA PRO A 88 -5.61 -3.50 -1.88
C PRO A 88 -4.66 -2.59 -2.67
N PHE A 89 -4.84 -1.27 -2.51
CA PHE A 89 -3.83 -0.29 -2.90
C PHE A 89 -2.44 -0.70 -2.37
N GLY A 90 -1.41 -0.50 -3.19
CA GLY A 90 -0.04 -0.82 -2.83
C GLY A 90 0.32 -2.30 -2.88
N PHE A 91 -0.63 -3.20 -3.19
CA PHE A 91 -0.36 -4.62 -3.32
C PHE A 91 0.49 -4.93 -4.55
N GLY A 92 1.42 -5.88 -4.41
CA GLY A 92 2.21 -6.41 -5.52
C GLY A 92 3.24 -7.39 -4.99
N LEU A 93 3.33 -8.56 -5.62
CA LEU A 93 4.26 -9.61 -5.22
C LEU A 93 5.62 -9.42 -5.90
N SER A 94 6.62 -10.14 -5.38
CA SER A 94 7.97 -10.20 -5.93
C SER A 94 8.43 -11.66 -6.00
N TYR A 95 9.41 -11.97 -6.86
CA TYR A 95 10.12 -13.26 -6.83
C TYR A 95 11.19 -13.31 -5.73
N ARG A 96 11.32 -12.25 -4.95
CA ARG A 96 12.24 -12.16 -3.81
C ARG A 96 11.45 -12.00 -2.52
N THR A 97 12.06 -12.41 -1.43
CA THR A 97 11.50 -12.21 -0.10
C THR A 97 12.18 -11.00 0.54
N PHE A 98 11.39 -9.95 0.80
CA PHE A 98 11.85 -8.77 1.53
C PHE A 98 11.34 -8.82 2.96
N VAL A 99 12.23 -8.57 3.91
CA VAL A 99 11.90 -8.43 5.33
C VAL A 99 11.96 -6.95 5.67
N VAL A 100 10.84 -6.44 6.19
CA VAL A 100 10.72 -5.07 6.71
C VAL A 100 10.62 -5.17 8.22
N GLU A 101 11.61 -4.64 8.93
CA GLU A 101 11.75 -4.80 10.37
C GLU A 101 12.35 -3.56 11.03
N HIS A 102 12.36 -3.56 12.36
CA HIS A 102 12.93 -2.48 13.18
C HIS A 102 12.40 -1.08 12.81
N LEU A 103 11.07 -0.92 12.76
CA LEU A 103 10.47 0.40 12.68
C LEU A 103 10.82 1.18 13.95
N GLN A 104 11.59 2.25 13.79
CA GLN A 104 11.99 3.14 14.88
C GLN A 104 11.45 4.53 14.62
N LEU A 105 10.75 5.07 15.61
CA LEU A 105 10.31 6.46 15.65
C LEU A 105 11.23 7.21 16.61
N TYR A 106 11.99 8.19 16.11
CA TYR A 106 12.97 8.91 16.93
C TYR A 106 12.33 9.93 17.85
N VAL A 107 11.19 10.50 17.43
CA VAL A 107 10.45 11.51 18.18
C VAL A 107 8.98 11.10 18.22
N PRO A 108 8.52 10.40 19.27
CA PRO A 108 7.15 9.90 19.35
C PRO A 108 6.10 11.00 19.58
N THR A 109 6.53 12.22 19.88
CA THR A 109 5.67 13.39 20.05
C THR A 109 6.34 14.58 19.39
N VAL A 110 5.80 15.02 18.26
CA VAL A 110 6.30 16.17 17.51
C VAL A 110 5.38 17.37 17.71
N ALA A 111 5.96 18.57 17.78
CA ALA A 111 5.20 19.80 17.64
C ALA A 111 4.68 19.94 16.19
N ALA A 112 3.68 20.79 15.97
CA ALA A 112 3.01 20.93 14.67
C ALA A 112 3.94 21.34 13.51
N ASP A 113 5.11 21.88 13.82
CA ASP A 113 6.14 22.40 12.93
C ASP A 113 7.44 21.56 12.93
N GLN A 114 7.41 20.37 13.51
CA GLN A 114 8.58 19.49 13.60
C GLN A 114 8.46 18.25 12.72
N ASP A 115 9.58 17.89 12.09
CA ASP A 115 9.68 16.69 11.26
C ASP A 115 9.56 15.41 12.11
N VAL A 116 8.74 14.48 11.62
CA VAL A 116 8.73 13.11 12.11
C VAL A 116 9.86 12.34 11.44
N ARG A 117 10.83 11.89 12.22
CA ARG A 117 11.88 10.97 11.75
C ARG A 117 11.53 9.54 12.12
N LEU A 118 11.43 8.71 11.09
CA LEU A 118 11.33 7.27 11.22
C LEU A 118 12.47 6.59 10.46
N ALA A 119 12.95 5.48 10.99
CA ALA A 119 13.81 4.55 10.28
C ALA A 119 13.14 3.18 10.23
N VAL A 120 13.38 2.47 9.14
CA VAL A 120 12.97 1.08 8.98
C VAL A 120 14.07 0.34 8.25
N THR A 121 14.33 -0.89 8.66
CA THR A 121 15.28 -1.76 7.99
C THR A 121 14.54 -2.56 6.92
N VAL A 122 15.08 -2.57 5.71
CA VAL A 122 14.58 -3.40 4.61
C VAL A 122 15.71 -4.31 4.16
N ARG A 123 15.46 -5.61 4.19
CA ARG A 123 16.45 -6.62 3.83
C ARG A 123 15.89 -7.53 2.74
N ASN A 124 16.64 -7.68 1.65
CA ASN A 124 16.42 -8.79 0.73
C ASN A 124 16.98 -10.07 1.37
N ALA A 125 16.14 -11.08 1.58
CA ALA A 125 16.55 -12.35 2.18
C ALA A 125 17.26 -13.29 1.19
N GLU A 126 17.33 -12.89 -0.08
CA GLU A 126 17.87 -13.69 -1.18
C GLU A 126 19.19 -13.14 -1.72
N GLN A 127 19.97 -13.98 -2.42
CA GLN A 127 21.25 -13.60 -3.03
C GLN A 127 21.14 -12.91 -4.39
N ARG A 128 19.92 -12.67 -4.89
CA ARG A 128 19.67 -12.06 -6.20
C ARG A 128 19.03 -10.70 -6.05
N ASP A 129 19.39 -9.79 -6.95
CA ASP A 129 18.83 -8.44 -7.02
C ASP A 129 17.29 -8.40 -7.02
N GLY A 130 16.76 -7.32 -6.47
CA GLY A 130 15.34 -7.05 -6.40
C GLY A 130 15.02 -5.63 -5.91
N GLN A 131 13.80 -5.20 -6.22
CA GLN A 131 13.27 -3.90 -5.83
C GLN A 131 11.96 -4.08 -5.06
N GLU A 132 11.78 -3.28 -4.01
CA GLU A 132 10.59 -3.29 -3.18
C GLU A 132 10.16 -1.84 -2.88
N VAL A 133 8.85 -1.65 -2.70
CA VAL A 133 8.26 -0.33 -2.37
C VAL A 133 7.77 -0.39 -0.93
N VAL A 134 8.43 0.36 -0.05
CA VAL A 134 7.96 0.53 1.33
C VAL A 134 6.99 1.71 1.37
N GLN A 135 5.82 1.48 1.95
CA GLN A 135 4.75 2.48 2.02
C GLN A 135 4.52 2.88 3.47
N VAL A 136 4.49 4.18 3.72
CA VAL A 136 4.12 4.75 5.02
C VAL A 136 2.74 5.37 4.87
N HIS A 137 1.83 4.93 5.73
CA HIS A 137 0.44 5.40 5.81
C HIS A 137 0.22 6.04 7.18
N ASP A 138 -0.50 7.15 7.23
CA ASP A 138 -0.87 7.81 8.47
C ASP A 138 -2.39 7.85 8.69
N ASP A 139 -2.81 8.24 9.89
CA ASP A 139 -4.21 8.45 10.24
C ASP A 139 -4.61 9.93 10.12
N TRP A 140 -4.17 10.63 9.05
CA TRP A 140 -4.65 11.97 8.66
C TRP A 140 -4.50 13.10 9.71
N ARG A 141 -3.83 12.82 10.84
CA ARG A 141 -3.55 13.78 11.92
C ARG A 141 -2.27 14.56 11.72
N TRP A 142 -1.42 14.13 10.81
CA TRP A 142 -0.07 14.66 10.64
C TRP A 142 0.14 15.11 9.20
N LYS A 143 0.94 16.15 9.02
CA LYS A 143 1.41 16.55 7.69
C LYS A 143 2.70 15.78 7.43
N VAL A 144 2.66 14.76 6.58
CA VAL A 144 3.88 14.09 6.13
C VAL A 144 4.39 14.81 4.89
N GLU A 145 5.51 15.52 5.05
CA GLU A 145 6.27 16.08 3.94
C GLU A 145 7.34 15.08 3.49
N ALA A 146 7.67 15.07 2.19
CA ALA A 146 8.72 14.22 1.67
C ALA A 146 10.08 14.67 2.24
N GLY A 147 10.54 14.01 3.30
CA GLY A 147 11.86 14.21 3.92
C GLY A 147 12.94 13.27 3.36
N VAL A 148 14.15 13.39 3.90
CA VAL A 148 15.23 12.41 3.69
C VAL A 148 14.95 11.21 4.58
N PHE A 149 14.57 10.09 3.99
CA PHE A 149 14.40 8.82 4.69
C PHE A 149 15.67 8.00 4.49
N GLU A 150 16.37 7.71 5.58
CA GLU A 150 17.51 6.80 5.55
C GLU A 150 17.00 5.37 5.58
N ILE A 151 17.01 4.73 4.41
CA ILE A 151 16.75 3.30 4.30
C ILE A 151 18.08 2.59 4.52
N TYR A 152 18.24 1.98 5.68
CA TYR A 152 19.40 1.16 5.99
C TYR A 152 19.23 -0.21 5.33
N VAL A 153 20.08 -0.51 4.35
CA VAL A 153 20.17 -1.82 3.71
C VAL A 153 21.16 -2.66 4.49
N GLY A 154 20.66 -3.65 5.25
CA GLY A 154 21.49 -4.54 6.06
C GLY A 154 21.77 -5.87 5.36
N GLY A 155 23.05 -6.17 5.06
CA GLY A 155 23.55 -7.54 4.80
C GLY A 155 24.52 -7.70 3.62
N ASN A 156 25.66 -8.33 3.87
CA ASN A 156 26.69 -8.78 2.92
C ASN A 156 26.11 -9.56 1.72
N SER A 157 26.11 -8.96 0.53
CA SER A 157 26.29 -9.62 -0.78
C SER A 157 26.28 -8.54 -1.87
N ASP A 158 26.83 -8.85 -3.05
CA ASP A 158 26.86 -7.98 -4.24
C ASP A 158 25.47 -7.57 -4.80
N ALA A 159 24.39 -7.73 -4.02
CA ALA A 159 23.02 -7.46 -4.41
C ALA A 159 22.63 -6.01 -4.13
N SER A 160 22.13 -5.30 -5.14
CA SER A 160 21.64 -3.93 -5.01
C SER A 160 20.16 -3.91 -4.60
N LEU A 161 19.84 -3.24 -3.48
CA LEU A 161 18.46 -2.95 -3.08
C LEU A 161 18.11 -1.53 -3.52
N LYS A 162 17.05 -1.40 -4.33
CA LYS A 162 16.38 -0.11 -4.55
C LYS A 162 15.08 -0.13 -3.76
N ALA A 163 14.93 0.78 -2.81
CA ALA A 163 13.70 0.98 -2.07
C ALA A 163 13.14 2.36 -2.41
N THR A 164 11.86 2.40 -2.77
CA THR A 164 11.14 3.66 -3.02
C THR A 164 10.16 3.86 -1.88
N LEU A 165 10.28 4.98 -1.18
CA LEU A 165 9.25 5.40 -0.24
C LEU A 165 8.16 6.15 -1.00
N THR A 166 6.91 5.72 -0.82
CA THR A 166 5.74 6.51 -1.24
C THR A 166 5.01 6.97 0.01
N VAL A 167 4.93 8.29 0.19
CA VAL A 167 4.04 8.91 1.18
C VAL A 167 2.69 9.08 0.51
N ALA A 168 1.72 8.27 0.92
CA ALA A 168 0.36 8.34 0.40
C ALA A 168 -0.46 9.27 1.28
N ASN A 169 -0.47 10.57 0.96
CA ASN A 169 -1.29 11.55 1.69
C ASN A 169 -2.77 11.39 1.33
N THR A 170 -3.58 11.19 2.36
CA THR A 170 -5.04 11.22 2.27
C THR A 170 -5.51 12.67 2.17
N LEU A 171 -6.24 13.04 1.11
CA LEU A 171 -6.64 14.44 0.84
C LEU A 171 -7.57 15.04 1.93
N ARG A 172 -7.37 16.34 2.21
CA ARG A 172 -8.17 17.22 3.08
C ARG A 172 -9.40 17.79 2.36
N GLU A 173 -10.39 18.24 3.14
CA GLU A 173 -10.89 19.62 2.98
C GLU A 173 -10.72 20.37 4.32
N PRO A 174 -10.30 21.64 4.32
CA PRO A 174 -10.58 22.58 5.40
C PRO A 174 -11.87 23.35 5.07
N VAL A 175 -12.90 23.24 5.90
CA VAL A 175 -13.91 24.29 6.02
C VAL A 175 -14.08 24.55 7.51
N GLU A 176 -13.50 25.65 7.97
CA GLU A 176 -14.02 26.33 9.15
C GLU A 176 -15.48 26.67 8.85
N HIS A 177 -16.41 26.02 9.54
CA HIS A 177 -17.71 26.63 9.72
C HIS A 177 -17.54 27.71 10.80
N PRO A 178 -17.80 29.00 10.51
CA PRO A 178 -17.95 29.96 11.59
C PRO A 178 -19.04 29.43 12.53
N ALA A 179 -18.73 29.42 13.82
CA ALA A 179 -19.68 29.03 14.85
C ALA A 179 -20.99 29.78 14.61
N ALA A 180 -22.10 29.04 14.49
CA ALA A 180 -23.42 29.65 14.46
C ALA A 180 -23.56 30.50 15.73
N SER A 181 -23.76 31.80 15.55
CA SER A 181 -24.09 32.70 16.65
C SER A 181 -25.36 32.17 17.33
N PRO A 182 -25.41 32.08 18.68
CA PRO A 182 -26.64 31.76 19.37
C PRO A 182 -27.68 32.84 19.04
N ALA A 183 -28.87 32.40 18.63
CA ALA A 183 -30.07 33.23 18.55
C ALA A 183 -30.75 33.32 19.92
#